data_AF-A0A7V1GHZ8-F1
#
_entry.id   AF-A0A7V1GHZ8-F1
#
_cell.length_a   1.000
_cell.length_b   1.000
_cell.length_c   1.000
_cell.angle_alpha   90.00
_cell.angle_beta   90.00
_cell.angle_gamma   90.00
#
_symmetry.space_group_name_H-M   'P 1'
#
loop_
_entity.id
_entity.type
_entity.pdbx_description
1 polymer ?
#
loop_
_entity_poly.entity_id
_entity_poly.type
_entity_poly.pdbx_seq_one_letter_code
_entity_poly.pdbx_strand_id
1 'polypeptide(L)'
;MAGDEFVVMLNHLNDPEDAGLTADKLVKLLSTPYHIEDLVISISVSIGIGLYPQDCREPTKLMSCADKAMYRAKESGKSGYCYYSSIEKNLSNE
;
A
#
# COMPACT_ATOMS: atom_id res chain seq x y z
N MET A 1 -13.49 0.69 1.53
CA MET A 1 -13.41 2.05 0.97
C MET A 1 -14.20 3.00 1.86
N ALA A 2 -13.55 3.44 2.94
CA ALA A 2 -13.97 4.58 3.73
C ALA A 2 -13.65 5.89 3.00
N GLY A 3 -14.05 7.03 3.57
CA GLY A 3 -13.84 8.34 2.94
C GLY A 3 -12.38 8.77 2.79
N ASP A 4 -11.46 8.13 3.52
CA ASP A 4 -10.02 8.38 3.52
C ASP A 4 -9.20 7.28 2.78
N GLU A 5 -9.87 6.33 2.13
CA GLU A 5 -9.23 5.24 1.41
C GLU A 5 -9.21 5.50 -0.11
N PHE A 6 -8.04 5.35 -0.70
CA PHE A 6 -7.81 5.55 -2.13
C PHE A 6 -7.23 4.29 -2.77
N VAL A 7 -7.56 4.04 -4.03
CA VAL A 7 -7.00 2.94 -4.84
C VAL A 7 -6.21 3.52 -5.99
N VAL A 8 -4.99 3.02 -6.17
CA VAL A 8 -4.11 3.33 -7.30
C VAL A 8 -3.94 2.06 -8.12
N MET A 9 -4.27 2.14 -9.42
CA MET A 9 -4.06 1.05 -10.36
C MET A 9 -2.86 1.35 -11.24
N LEU A 10 -1.86 0.47 -11.20
CA LEU A 10 -0.68 0.54 -12.05
C LEU A 10 -0.78 -0.52 -13.14
N ASN A 11 -0.79 -0.06 -14.39
CA ASN A 11 -0.79 -0.94 -15.55
C ASN A 11 0.63 -1.07 -16.10
N HIS A 12 0.91 -2.18 -16.79
CA HIS A 12 2.16 -2.39 -17.52
C HIS A 12 3.43 -2.25 -16.66
N LEU A 13 3.43 -2.86 -15.46
CA LEU A 13 4.64 -3.00 -14.66
C LEU A 13 5.65 -3.90 -15.41
N ASN A 14 6.92 -3.52 -15.45
CA ASN A 14 7.97 -4.37 -15.98
C ASN A 14 8.32 -5.48 -14.98
N ASP A 15 8.28 -5.14 -13.69
CA ASP A 15 8.52 -6.03 -12.58
C ASP A 15 7.68 -5.66 -11.33
N PRO A 16 7.56 -6.56 -10.33
CA PRO A 16 6.89 -6.26 -9.07
C PRO A 16 7.48 -5.09 -8.26
N GLU A 17 8.76 -4.76 -8.45
CA GLU A 17 9.47 -3.73 -7.71
C GLU A 17 9.00 -2.33 -8.14
N ASP A 18 8.61 -2.15 -9.40
CA ASP A 18 7.97 -0.92 -9.92
C ASP A 18 6.79 -0.45 -9.05
N ALA A 19 5.97 -1.40 -8.56
CA ALA A 19 4.87 -1.09 -7.66
C ALA A 19 5.35 -0.58 -6.30
N GLY A 20 6.42 -1.17 -5.76
CA GLY A 20 7.04 -0.75 -4.50
C GLY A 20 7.73 0.60 -4.61
N LEU A 21 8.41 0.86 -5.72
CA LEU A 21 9.00 2.18 -6.02
C LEU A 21 7.93 3.27 -6.12
N THR A 22 6.78 2.96 -6.73
CA THR A 22 5.66 3.90 -6.79
C THR A 22 5.05 4.13 -5.41
N ALA A 23 4.85 3.07 -4.63
CA ALA A 23 4.34 3.18 -3.26
C ALA A 23 5.29 3.99 -2.35
N ASP A 24 6.60 3.77 -2.43
CA ASP A 24 7.61 4.53 -1.68
C ASP A 24 7.58 6.03 -2.05
N LYS A 25 7.45 6.36 -3.34
CA LYS A 25 7.28 7.75 -3.78
C LYS A 25 6.02 8.38 -3.19
N LEU A 26 4.89 7.66 -3.21
CA LEU A 26 3.63 8.15 -2.63
C LEU A 26 3.74 8.34 -1.12
N VAL A 27 4.35 7.39 -0.40
CA VAL A 27 4.59 7.52 1.05
C VAL A 27 5.40 8.78 1.35
N LYS A 28 6.54 8.98 0.66
CA LYS A 28 7.40 10.14 0.87
C LYS A 28 6.70 11.45 0.54
N LEU A 29 5.98 11.50 -0.58
CA LEU A 29 5.28 12.69 -1.03
C LEU A 29 4.13 13.06 -0.08
N LEU A 30 3.30 12.09 0.29
CA LEU A 30 2.14 12.33 1.16
C LEU A 30 2.52 12.56 2.63
N SER A 31 3.70 12.12 3.06
CA SER A 31 4.23 12.42 4.38
C SER A 31 4.96 13.77 4.47
N THR A 32 5.00 14.55 3.39
CA THR A 32 5.48 15.94 3.48
C THR A 32 4.49 16.81 4.26
N PRO A 33 4.95 17.77 5.09
CA PRO A 33 4.05 18.66 5.81
C PRO A 33 3.22 19.53 4.86
N TYR A 34 1.92 19.63 5.13
CA TYR A 34 0.99 20.50 4.45
C TYR A 34 0.83 21.80 5.22
N HIS A 35 1.01 22.92 4.53
CA HIS A 35 0.76 24.25 5.07
C HIS A 35 -0.65 24.68 4.71
N ILE A 36 -1.53 24.77 5.71
CA ILE A 36 -2.92 25.23 5.55
C ILE A 36 -3.11 26.42 6.48
N GLU A 37 -3.13 27.62 5.90
CA GLU A 37 -3.11 28.88 6.66
C GLU A 37 -1.92 28.90 7.62
N ASP A 38 -2.17 29.08 8.92
CA ASP A 38 -1.15 29.10 9.97
C ASP A 38 -0.86 27.71 10.56
N LEU A 39 -1.48 26.66 10.02
CA LEU A 39 -1.30 25.28 10.49
C LEU A 39 -0.29 24.51 9.62
N VAL A 40 0.56 23.74 10.28
CA VAL A 40 1.42 22.73 9.66
C VAL A 40 0.88 21.35 10.04
N ILE A 41 0.35 20.64 9.05
CA ILE A 41 -0.28 19.34 9.23
C ILE A 41 0.59 18.28 8.58
N SER A 42 0.97 17.25 9.34
CA SER A 42 1.65 16.08 8.78
C SER A 42 0.70 14.89 8.83
N ILE A 43 0.57 14.20 7.71
CA ILE A 43 -0.20 12.95 7.62
C ILE A 43 0.74 11.78 7.36
N SER A 44 0.28 10.60 7.73
CA SER A 44 0.90 9.35 7.34
C SER A 44 -0.01 8.61 6.37
N VAL A 45 0.59 7.74 5.55
CA VAL A 45 -0.13 6.84 4.67
C VAL A 45 0.35 5.41 4.88
N SER A 46 -0.58 4.47 4.79
CA SER A 46 -0.31 3.03 4.75
C SER A 46 -0.79 2.50 3.42
N ILE A 47 0.08 1.86 2.65
CA ILE A 47 -0.23 1.36 1.30
C ILE A 47 -0.12 -0.17 1.30
N GLY A 48 -1.14 -0.83 0.76
CA GLY A 48 -1.10 -2.25 0.48
C GLY A 48 -0.97 -2.51 -1.01
N ILE A 49 -0.09 -3.44 -1.38
CA ILE A 49 0.19 -3.78 -2.77
C ILE A 49 -0.29 -5.21 -3.03
N GLY A 50 -1.21 -5.35 -3.98
CA GLY A 50 -1.61 -6.61 -4.58
C GLY A 50 -1.21 -6.65 -6.05
N LEU A 51 -0.61 -7.76 -6.50
CA LEU A 51 -0.07 -7.95 -7.84
C LEU A 51 -0.89 -8.95 -8.64
N TYR A 52 -1.31 -8.54 -9.83
CA TYR A 52 -1.87 -9.44 -10.83
C TYR A 52 -0.76 -9.98 -11.74
N PRO A 53 -0.73 -11.29 -12.05
CA PRO A 53 -1.62 -12.35 -11.57
C PRO A 53 -1.11 -13.08 -10.32
N GLN A 54 0.00 -12.63 -9.71
CA GLN A 54 0.76 -13.36 -8.68
C GLN A 54 -0.04 -13.58 -7.40
N ASP A 55 -0.70 -12.54 -6.88
CA ASP A 55 -1.47 -12.62 -5.64
C ASP A 55 -2.91 -13.07 -5.91
N CYS A 56 -3.51 -12.59 -7.00
CA CYS A 56 -4.80 -13.08 -7.46
C CYS A 56 -5.09 -12.73 -8.93
N ARG A 57 -5.89 -13.57 -9.60
CA ARG A 57 -6.39 -13.33 -10.96
C ARG A 57 -7.78 -12.68 -11.02
N GLU A 58 -8.50 -12.67 -9.90
CA GLU A 58 -9.85 -12.12 -9.81
C GLU A 58 -9.79 -10.69 -9.25
N PRO A 59 -10.30 -9.65 -9.94
CA PRO A 59 -10.14 -8.25 -9.51
C PRO A 59 -10.63 -7.95 -8.10
N THR A 60 -11.79 -8.51 -7.71
CA THR A 60 -12.37 -8.37 -6.36
C THR A 60 -11.46 -8.94 -5.28
N LYS A 61 -10.87 -10.10 -5.53
CA LYS A 61 -9.92 -10.74 -4.62
C LYS A 61 -8.56 -10.06 -4.60
N LEU A 62 -8.12 -9.51 -5.74
CA LEU A 62 -6.89 -8.70 -5.81
C LEU A 62 -7.01 -7.45 -4.93
N MET A 63 -8.17 -6.79 -4.94
CA MET A 63 -8.46 -5.68 -4.03
C MET A 63 -8.37 -6.14 -2.57
N SER A 64 -8.94 -7.30 -2.24
CA SER A 64 -8.84 -7.87 -0.88
C SER A 64 -7.40 -8.20 -0.46
N CYS A 65 -6.55 -8.66 -1.39
CA CYS A 65 -5.11 -8.84 -1.15
C CYS A 65 -4.43 -7.51 -0.81
N ALA A 66 -4.68 -6.46 -1.60
CA ALA A 66 -4.15 -5.12 -1.33
C ALA A 66 -4.66 -4.57 0.02
N ASP A 67 -5.94 -4.71 0.35
CA ASP A 67 -6.50 -4.27 1.63
C ASP A 67 -5.84 -4.96 2.83
N LYS A 68 -5.64 -6.28 2.76
CA LYS A 68 -4.93 -7.03 3.81
C LYS A 68 -3.49 -6.56 3.98
N ALA A 69 -2.80 -6.29 2.88
CA ALA A 69 -1.45 -5.72 2.86
C ALA A 69 -1.41 -4.32 3.49
N MET A 70 -2.39 -3.48 3.19
CA MET A 70 -2.51 -2.13 3.74
C MET A 70 -2.74 -2.17 5.25
N TYR A 71 -3.60 -3.09 5.72
CA TYR A 71 -3.83 -3.30 7.14
C TYR A 71 -2.55 -3.70 7.87
N ARG A 72 -1.75 -4.62 7.30
CA ARG A 72 -0.44 -5.00 7.86
C ARG A 72 0.55 -3.84 7.88
N ALA A 73 0.58 -3.00 6.85
CA ALA A 73 1.38 -1.78 6.85
C ALA A 73 0.96 -0.87 8.02
N LYS A 74 -0.34 -0.70 8.25
CA LYS A 74 -0.90 0.10 9.34
C LYS A 74 -0.58 -0.45 10.73
N GLU A 75 -0.69 -1.77 10.93
CA GLU A 75 -0.35 -2.44 12.19
C GLU A 75 1.13 -2.36 12.54
N SER A 76 2.01 -2.28 11.54
CA SER A 76 3.46 -2.16 11.78
C SER A 76 3.87 -0.86 12.49
N GLY A 77 2.93 0.08 12.69
CA GLY A 77 3.15 1.38 13.31
C GLY A 77 3.99 2.34 12.47
N LYS A 78 4.42 1.89 11.27
CA LYS A 78 5.25 2.66 10.35
C LYS A 78 4.40 3.10 9.17
N SER A 79 4.42 4.40 8.88
CA SER A 79 4.01 4.92 7.57
C SER A 79 4.86 4.22 6.50
N GLY A 80 4.23 3.69 5.46
CA GLY A 80 4.93 2.81 4.55
C GLY A 80 4.02 1.97 3.67
N TYR A 81 4.59 0.94 3.07
CA TYR A 81 3.88 0.02 2.21
C TYR A 81 4.21 -1.44 2.54
N CYS A 82 3.31 -2.34 2.17
CA CYS A 82 3.48 -3.77 2.33
C CYS A 82 2.96 -4.49 1.09
N TYR A 83 3.67 -5.55 0.67
CA TYR A 83 3.18 -6.46 -0.35
C TYR A 83 2.34 -7.57 0.28
N TYR A 84 1.25 -7.97 -0.36
CA TYR A 84 0.45 -9.11 0.11
C TYR A 84 1.29 -10.38 0.28
N SER A 85 2.18 -10.68 -0.66
CA SER A 85 3.09 -11.82 -0.61
C SER A 85 4.02 -11.85 0.61
N SER A 86 4.24 -10.71 1.29
CA SER A 86 5.04 -10.65 2.52
C SER A 86 4.25 -11.08 3.76
N ILE A 87 2.92 -11.11 3.68
CA ILE A 87 2.04 -11.61 4.74
C ILE A 87 2.03 -13.14 4.76
N GLU A 88 1.90 -13.78 3.59
CA GLU A 88 1.77 -15.23 3.50
C GLU A 88 3.03 -15.97 3.96
N LYS A 89 4.23 -15.40 3.76
CA LYS A 89 5.49 -16.02 4.21
C LYS A 89 5.61 -16.16 5.73
N ASN A 90 4.80 -15.46 6.51
CA ASN A 90 4.79 -15.60 7.98
C ASN A 90 3.85 -16.71 8.49
N LEU A 91 3.04 -17.32 7.63
CA LEU A 91 2.12 -18.43 7.97
C LEU A 91 2.65 -19.81 7.55
N SER A 92 3.84 -19.87 6.92
CA SER A 92 4.48 -21.11 6.46
C SER A 92 5.61 -21.59 7.39
N ASN A 93 5.82 -20.91 8.52
CA ASN A 93 6.76 -21.30 9.57
C ASN A 93 5.99 -21.62 10.88
N GLU A 94 5.01 -22.51 10.79
CA GLU A 94 4.47 -23.28 11.92
C GLU A 94 4.21 -24.73 11.48
#